data_AF-A0A7V5R9F2-F1
#
_entry.id   AF-A0A7V5R9F2-F1
#
_cell.length_a   1.000
_cell.length_b   1.000
_cell.length_c   1.000
_cell.angle_alpha   90.00
_cell.angle_beta   90.00
_cell.angle_gamma   90.00
#
_symmetry.space_group_name_H-M   'P 1'
#
loop_
_entity.id
_entity.type
_entity.pdbx_description
1 polymer ?
#
loop_
_entity_poly.entity_id
_entity_poly.type
_entity_poly.pdbx_seq_one_letter_code
_entity_poly.pdbx_strand_id
1 'polypeptide(L)' 'PRGCRCGEVLKGICMPKKCPLFGSRCTPANPIGPCMVSSEGTCAAWHRYGGLEDPDWGRKIEGGNNEQSYHT' A
#
# COMPACT_ATOMS: atom_id res chain seq x y z
N PRO A 1 5.78 -3.88 14.66
CA PRO A 1 5.30 -5.27 14.92
C PRO A 1 5.98 -6.29 14.00
N ARG A 2 6.31 -7.49 14.51
CA ARG A 2 6.92 -8.55 13.70
C ARG A 2 5.99 -8.96 12.55
N GLY A 3 6.53 -9.05 11.33
CA GLY A 3 5.79 -9.44 10.12
C GLY A 3 4.97 -8.32 9.45
N CYS A 4 4.83 -7.15 10.07
CA CYS A 4 4.15 -6.02 9.46
C CYS A 4 5.09 -5.26 8.51
N ARG A 5 4.67 -5.05 7.26
CA ARG A 5 5.46 -4.35 6.22
C ARG A 5 5.08 -2.87 6.03
N CYS A 6 4.46 -2.23 7.03
CA CYS A 6 4.08 -0.81 6.96
C CYS A 6 5.25 0.10 6.53
N GLY A 7 6.46 -0.14 7.04
CA GLY A 7 7.63 0.66 6.66
C GLY A 7 8.03 0.53 5.18
N GLU A 8 7.80 -0.63 4.56
CA GLU A 8 8.04 -0.82 3.13
C GLU A 8 6.92 -0.21 2.28
N VAL A 9 5.67 -0.30 2.76
CA VAL A 9 4.51 0.36 2.14
C VAL A 9 4.71 1.89 2.11
N LEU A 10 5.12 2.49 3.23
CA LEU A 10 5.37 3.94 3.31
C LEU A 10 6.53 4.40 2.42
N LYS A 11 7.50 3.53 2.15
CA LYS A 11 8.61 3.79 1.22
C LYS A 11 8.25 3.50 -0.25
N GLY A 12 7.03 3.06 -0.53
CA GLY A 12 6.61 2.64 -1.87
C GLY A 12 7.31 1.37 -2.39
N ILE A 13 7.98 0.61 -1.52
CA ILE A 13 8.73 -0.60 -1.89
C ILE A 13 7.78 -1.77 -2.16
N CYS A 14 6.64 -1.83 -1.46
CA CYS A 14 5.66 -2.87 -1.66
C CYS A 14 4.23 -2.36 -1.45
N MET A 15 3.27 -2.96 -2.15
CA MET A 15 1.85 -2.66 -1.94
C MET A 15 1.33 -3.29 -0.63
N PRO A 16 0.26 -2.74 -0.02
CA PRO A 16 -0.38 -3.33 1.15
C PRO A 16 -0.75 -4.81 0.98
N LYS A 17 -1.17 -5.24 -0.23
CA LYS A 17 -1.44 -6.66 -0.58
C LYS A 17 -0.23 -7.60 -0.45
N LYS A 18 1.00 -7.07 -0.42
CA LYS A 18 2.24 -7.84 -0.21
C LYS A 18 2.62 -7.95 1.28
N CYS A 19 1.88 -7.31 2.17
CA CYS A 19 2.04 -7.49 3.61
C CYS A 19 1.29 -8.76 4.05
N PRO A 20 1.94 -9.73 4.72
CA PRO A 20 1.31 -10.99 5.09
C PRO A 20 0.19 -10.84 6.12
N LEU A 21 0.15 -9.69 6.82
CA LEU A 21 -0.86 -9.41 7.84
C LEU A 21 -2.06 -8.64 7.29
N PHE A 22 -1.97 -8.05 6.10
CA PHE A 22 -2.99 -7.17 5.55
C PHE A 22 -4.28 -7.94 5.24
N GLY A 23 -5.43 -7.43 5.70
CA GLY A 23 -6.76 -8.01 5.45
C GLY A 23 -7.06 -9.29 6.24
N SER A 24 -6.04 -9.94 6.83
CA SER A 24 -6.20 -11.12 7.67
C SER A 24 -6.20 -10.73 9.16
N ARG A 25 -5.01 -10.49 9.72
CA ARG A 25 -4.82 -10.12 11.13
C ARG A 25 -4.79 -8.61 11.34
N CYS A 26 -4.39 -7.86 10.33
CA CYS A 26 -4.36 -6.41 10.29
C CYS A 26 -5.58 -5.92 9.51
N THR A 27 -6.58 -5.43 10.23
CA THR A 27 -7.84 -4.90 9.70
C THR A 27 -8.17 -3.58 10.41
N PRO A 28 -9.11 -2.76 9.91
CA PRO A 28 -9.51 -1.54 10.61
C PRO A 28 -10.03 -1.79 12.04
N ALA A 29 -10.66 -2.95 12.28
CA ALA A 29 -11.12 -3.34 13.62
C ALA A 29 -9.99 -3.85 14.53
N ASN A 30 -8.91 -4.40 13.96
CA ASN A 30 -7.73 -4.85 14.69
C ASN A 30 -6.45 -4.37 13.99
N PRO A 31 -6.07 -3.09 14.19
CA PRO A 31 -4.94 -2.51 13.49
C PRO A 31 -3.61 -2.94 14.11
N ILE A 32 -2.76 -3.59 13.31
CA ILE A 32 -1.44 -4.05 13.77
C ILE A 32 -0.37 -2.97 13.61
N GLY A 33 -0.48 -2.13 12.58
CA GLY A 33 0.52 -1.11 12.26
C GLY A 33 -0.12 0.24 11.96
N PRO A 34 0.68 1.32 11.98
CA PRO A 34 0.18 2.70 11.87
C PRO A 34 -0.58 2.94 10.56
N CYS A 35 -0.19 2.29 9.47
CA CYS A 35 -0.89 2.42 8.18
C CYS A 35 -2.32 1.86 8.18
N MET A 36 -2.72 1.09 9.19
CA MET A 36 -4.08 0.56 9.36
C MET A 36 -4.86 1.27 10.48
N VAL A 37 -4.19 1.99 11.39
CA VAL A 37 -4.84 2.69 12.51
C VAL A 37 -5.64 3.89 12.01
N SER A 38 -5.05 4.69 11.12
CA SER A 38 -5.72 5.86 10.54
C SER A 38 -6.55 5.46 9.33
N SER A 39 -7.73 6.06 9.18
CA SER A 39 -8.55 5.96 7.97
C SER A 39 -7.86 6.43 6.70
N GLU A 40 -6.92 7.36 6.85
CA GLU A 40 -6.08 7.91 5.76
C GLU A 40 -4.80 7.10 5.55
N GLY A 41 -4.52 6.13 6.43
CA GLY A 41 -3.35 5.27 6.29
C GLY A 41 -3.44 4.42 5.03
N THR A 42 -2.31 4.23 4.35
CA THR A 42 -2.26 3.50 3.07
C THR A 42 -2.90 2.12 3.15
N CYS A 43 -2.73 1.39 4.26
CA CYS A 43 -3.36 0.09 4.43
C CYS A 43 -4.87 0.21 4.71
N ALA A 44 -5.32 1.17 5.52
CA ALA A 44 -6.75 1.36 5.76
C ALA A 44 -7.49 1.79 4.48
N ALA A 45 -6.90 2.70 3.71
CA ALA A 45 -7.40 3.12 2.41
C ALA A 45 -7.47 1.94 1.44
N TRP A 46 -6.39 1.16 1.30
CA TRP A 46 -6.38 -0.06 0.48
C TRP A 46 -7.41 -1.10 0.95
N HIS A 47 -7.63 -1.24 2.25
CA HIS A 47 -8.63 -2.17 2.77
C HIS A 47 -10.06 -1.74 2.44
N ARG A 48 -10.30 -0.43 2.27
CA ARG A 48 -11.62 0.13 1.95
C ARG A 48 -11.87 0.23 0.45
N TYR A 49 -10.85 0.62 -0.32
CA TYR A 49 -10.99 1.02 -1.72
C TYR A 49 -10.10 0.23 -2.68
N GLY A 50 -9.15 -0.57 -2.20
CA GLY A 50 -8.14 -1.25 -3.02
C GLY A 50 -8.68 -2.32 -3.99
N GLY A 51 -9.99 -2.48 -4.11
CA GLY A 51 -10.65 -3.24 -5.18
C GLY A 51 -11.03 -2.41 -6.42
N LEU A 52 -10.87 -1.07 -6.39
CA LEU A 52 -11.28 -0.16 -7.46
C LEU A 52 -10.12 0.46 -8.25
N GLU A 53 -8.90 0.43 -7.71
CA GLU A 53 -7.74 1.12 -8.30
C GLU A 53 -6.55 0.16 -8.41
N ASP A 54 -6.42 -0.50 -9.57
CA ASP A 54 -5.13 -1.08 -9.98
C ASP A 54 -4.80 -0.64 -11.42
N PRO A 55 -4.44 0.64 -11.65
CA PRO A 55 -3.54 1.00 -12.74
C PRO A 55 -2.13 1.07 -12.17
N ASP A 56 -1.46 -0.08 -12.12
CA ASP A 56 0.00 -0.22 -12.30
C ASP A 56 0.86 0.92 -11.68
N TRP A 57 0.79 1.08 -10.34
CA TRP A 57 1.42 2.15 -9.52
C TRP A 57 2.96 2.25 -9.61
N GLY A 58 3.64 1.59 -10.54
CA GLY A 58 5.08 1.71 -10.64
C GLY A 58 5.65 1.09 -11.88
N ARG A 59 5.57 1.84 -12.98
CA ARG A 59 6.47 1.75 -14.14
C ARG A 59 7.83 1.19 -13.71
N LYS A 60 8.12 -0.03 -14.16
CA LYS A 60 9.35 -0.78 -13.92
C LYS A 60 10.56 0.15 -13.96
N ILE A 61 11.30 0.24 -12.86
CA ILE A 61 12.64 0.86 -12.79
C ILE A 61 13.68 -0.05 -13.46
N GLU A 62 13.40 -0.48 -14.69
CA GLU A 62 14.38 -1.06 -15.60
C GLU A 62 14.39 -0.22 -16.87
N GLY A 63 15.33 0.74 -16.88
CA GLY A 63 15.88 1.43 -18.05
C GLY A 63 14.97 1.75 -19.22
N GLY A 64 14.57 3.01 -19.35
CA GLY A 64 14.04 3.52 -20.61
C GLY A 64 13.35 4.87 -20.45
N ASN A 65 13.89 5.88 -21.13
CA ASN A 65 13.36 7.23 -21.22
C ASN A 65 11.84 7.25 -21.51
N ASN A 66 11.14 8.23 -20.94
CA ASN A 66 10.07 9.06 -21.53
C ASN A 66 8.91 9.37 -20.56
N GLU A 67 8.39 10.57 -20.77
CA GLU A 67 7.40 11.42 -20.12
C GLU A 67 6.05 10.76 -19.68
N GLN A 68 5.10 11.59 -19.24
CA GLN A 68 3.77 11.28 -18.68
C GLN A 68 3.79 10.68 -17.26
N SER A 69 3.04 11.13 -16.28
CA SER A 69 2.04 12.20 -16.20
C SER A 69 1.97 12.58 -14.74
N TYR A 70 2.14 13.87 -14.47
CA TYR A 70 1.53 14.55 -13.33
C TYR A 70 0.08 14.06 -13.20
N HIS A 71 -0.17 13.16 -12.26
CA HIS A 71 -1.52 12.98 -11.76
C HIS A 71 -1.71 14.11 -10.75
N THR A 72 -2.60 15.04 -11.11
CA THR A 72 -3.13 16.05 -10.19
C THR A 72 -3.84 15.35 -9.04
#